data_AF-A0A966C0N2-F1
#
_entry.id   AF-A0A966C0N2-F1
#
_cell.length_a   1.000
_cell.length_b   1.000
_cell.length_c   1.000
_cell.angle_alpha   90.00
_cell.angle_beta   90.00
_cell.angle_gamma   90.00
#
_symmetry.space_group_name_H-M   'P 1'
#
loop_
_entity.id
_entity.type
_entity.pdbx_description
1 polymer ?
#
loop_
_entity_poly.entity_id
_entity_poly.type
_entity_poly.pdbx_seq_one_letter_code
_entity_poly.pdbx_strand_id
1 'polypeptide(L)'
;MNVSRDDEKSFRLSGPQLFSAIDIIGCFSLWHLQDSVCSIFTTNMAWNCYRPITGSVIEIKAEALGFVKNFATVEITISVIGSKRRKAATALATAYLRGFDGDKPAFFNETCG
;
A
#
# COMPACT_ATOMS: atom_id res chain seq x y z
N MET A 1 19.39 -24.95 30.00
CA MET A 1 18.44 -23.83 29.80
C MET A 1 17.98 -23.90 28.35
N ASN A 2 16.71 -24.23 28.11
CA ASN A 2 16.14 -24.23 26.76
C ASN A 2 15.77 -22.79 26.41
N VAL A 3 16.59 -22.12 25.60
CA VAL A 3 16.20 -20.86 24.96
C VAL A 3 15.13 -21.23 23.92
N SER A 4 13.89 -20.79 24.13
CA SER A 4 12.82 -20.99 23.17
C SER A 4 13.21 -20.36 21.84
N ARG A 5 13.03 -21.11 20.74
CA ARG A 5 13.28 -20.64 19.37
C ARG A 5 12.39 -19.47 18.92
N ASP A 6 11.48 -19.01 19.79
CA ASP A 6 10.49 -17.96 19.50
C ASP A 6 10.99 -16.52 19.78
N ASP A 7 12.23 -16.32 20.23
CA ASP A 7 12.89 -15.01 20.21
C ASP A 7 13.39 -14.64 18.79
N GLU A 8 12.67 -15.06 17.75
CA GLU A 8 12.81 -14.55 16.40
C GLU A 8 12.58 -13.03 16.43
N LYS A 9 13.68 -12.28 16.36
CA LYS A 9 13.80 -10.82 16.29
C LYS A 9 12.50 -10.11 15.93
N SER A 10 11.71 -9.78 16.95
CA SER A 10 10.54 -8.93 16.76
C SER A 10 10.99 -7.55 16.30
N PHE A 11 10.36 -7.02 15.25
CA PHE A 11 10.58 -5.66 14.81
C PHE A 11 9.48 -4.74 15.35
N ARG A 12 9.78 -3.45 15.35
CA ARG A 12 8.82 -2.37 15.56
C ARG A 12 8.93 -1.42 14.38
N LEU A 13 7.83 -1.21 13.66
CA LEU A 13 7.82 -0.20 12.60
C LEU A 13 7.66 1.20 13.20
N SER A 14 8.55 2.10 12.78
CA SER A 14 8.39 3.53 13.02
C SER A 14 7.29 4.10 12.11
N GLY A 15 6.78 5.28 12.48
CA GLY A 15 5.79 5.96 11.66
C GLY A 15 6.24 6.15 10.19
N PRO A 16 7.45 6.69 9.93
CA PRO A 16 7.96 6.86 8.56
C PRO A 16 8.11 5.55 7.77
N GLN A 17 8.52 4.46 8.43
CA GLN A 17 8.62 3.15 7.77
C GLN A 17 7.24 2.63 7.36
N LEU A 18 6.27 2.77 8.25
CA LEU A 18 4.90 2.36 7.98
C LEU A 18 4.28 3.23 6.86
N PHE A 19 4.49 4.54 6.88
CA PHE A 19 4.09 5.46 5.80
C PHE A 19 4.66 5.00 4.45
N SER A 20 5.96 4.73 4.40
CA SER A 20 6.64 4.31 3.16
C SER A 20 6.12 2.96 2.65
N ALA A 21 5.88 2.00 3.55
CA ALA A 21 5.32 0.70 3.18
C ALA A 21 3.90 0.83 2.62
N ILE A 22 3.06 1.68 3.22
CA ILE A 22 1.71 1.97 2.75
C ILE A 22 1.77 2.62 1.37
N ASP A 23 2.63 3.63 1.18
CA ASP A 23 2.75 4.36 -0.08
C ASP A 23 3.18 3.46 -1.24
N ILE A 24 4.23 2.66 -1.02
CA ILE A 24 4.73 1.68 -2.00
C ILE A 24 3.62 0.70 -2.36
N ILE A 25 2.97 0.08 -1.38
CA ILE A 25 1.96 -0.96 -1.63
C ILE A 25 0.70 -0.36 -2.28
N GLY A 26 0.31 0.85 -1.89
CA GLY A 26 -0.78 1.59 -2.54
C GLY A 26 -0.49 1.82 -4.02
N CYS A 27 0.70 2.33 -4.35
CA CYS A 27 1.12 2.54 -5.74
C CYS A 27 1.14 1.22 -6.53
N PHE A 28 1.74 0.16 -5.98
CA PHE A 28 1.76 -1.14 -6.64
C PHE A 28 0.36 -1.71 -6.86
N SER A 29 -0.56 -1.53 -5.91
CA SER A 29 -1.94 -2.02 -6.06
C SER A 29 -2.67 -1.34 -7.22
N LEU A 30 -2.41 -0.05 -7.45
CA LEU A 30 -2.96 0.69 -8.58
C LEU A 30 -2.31 0.32 -9.90
N TRP A 31 -0.99 0.08 -9.90
CA TRP A 31 -0.25 -0.31 -11.10
C TRP A 31 -0.77 -1.63 -11.69
N HIS A 32 -1.12 -2.62 -10.86
CA HIS A 32 -1.65 -3.90 -11.32
C HIS A 32 -3.07 -3.82 -11.92
N LEU A 33 -3.80 -2.73 -11.65
CA LEU A 33 -5.17 -2.53 -12.15
C LEU A 33 -5.21 -1.80 -13.49
N GLN A 34 -4.04 -1.45 -14.04
CA GLN A 34 -3.90 -0.57 -15.18
C GLN A 34 -3.23 -1.32 -16.34
N ASP A 35 -3.91 -1.41 -17.49
CA ASP A 35 -3.37 -2.01 -18.72
C ASP A 35 -2.30 -1.11 -19.42
N SER A 36 -2.02 0.05 -18.83
CA SER A 36 -1.12 1.06 -19.39
C SER A 36 -0.07 1.50 -18.38
N VAL A 37 1.11 1.84 -18.88
CA VAL A 37 2.17 2.41 -18.06
C VAL A 37 1.79 3.85 -17.70
N CYS A 38 1.33 4.05 -16.47
CA CYS A 38 1.14 5.37 -15.88
C CYS A 38 2.13 5.61 -14.73
N SER A 39 2.51 6.87 -14.53
CA SER A 39 3.28 7.26 -13.34
C SER A 39 2.31 7.58 -12.20
N ILE A 40 2.54 6.99 -11.03
CA ILE A 40 1.65 7.09 -9.87
C ILE A 40 2.30 8.02 -8.85
N PHE A 41 1.57 9.05 -8.45
CA PHE A 41 2.02 10.04 -7.47
C PHE A 41 1.00 10.12 -6.35
N THR A 42 1.34 9.64 -5.15
CA THR A 42 0.48 9.82 -3.98
C THR A 42 0.38 11.30 -3.65
N THR A 43 -0.84 11.85 -3.72
CA THR A 43 -1.11 13.27 -3.49
C THR A 43 -1.61 13.55 -2.08
N ASN A 44 -2.33 12.59 -1.50
CA ASN A 44 -2.82 12.67 -0.14
C ASN A 44 -2.82 11.30 0.51
N MET A 45 -2.48 11.25 1.79
CA MET A 45 -2.59 10.03 2.58
C MET A 45 -2.99 10.36 4.01
N ALA A 46 -4.07 9.72 4.46
CA ALA A 46 -4.51 9.74 5.84
C ALA A 46 -4.44 8.32 6.40
N TRP A 47 -4.16 8.19 7.69
CA TRP A 47 -4.02 6.90 8.34
C TRP A 47 -4.47 6.94 9.78
N ASN A 48 -4.97 5.81 10.25
CA ASN A 48 -5.39 5.60 11.61
C ASN A 48 -4.70 4.37 12.18
N CYS A 49 -3.95 4.56 13.27
CA CYS A 49 -3.21 3.51 13.95
C CYS A 49 -3.94 3.14 15.25
N TYR A 50 -4.45 1.90 15.33
CA TYR A 50 -5.19 1.42 16.50
C TYR A 50 -4.28 0.84 17.58
N ARG A 51 -3.09 0.38 17.19
CA ARG A 51 -2.12 -0.27 18.08
C ARG A 51 -0.71 -0.21 17.49
N PRO A 52 0.34 -0.40 18.30
CA PRO A 52 1.71 -0.53 17.80
C PRO A 52 1.86 -1.71 16.84
N ILE A 53 2.58 -1.50 15.74
CA ILE A 53 2.90 -2.55 14.77
C ILE A 53 4.22 -3.19 15.19
N THR A 54 4.10 -4.28 15.94
CA THR A 54 5.21 -5.05 16.50
C THR A 54 4.97 -6.54 16.24
N GLY A 55 6.02 -7.27 15.89
CA GLY A 55 5.94 -8.72 15.62
C GLY A 55 7.01 -9.18 14.64
N SER A 56 6.87 -10.41 14.16
CA SER A 56 7.77 -11.01 13.17
C SER A 56 7.20 -10.96 11.75
N VAL A 57 5.87 -10.86 11.62
CA VAL A 57 5.18 -10.81 10.32
C VAL A 57 4.07 -9.76 10.36
N ILE A 58 4.03 -8.94 9.32
CA ILE A 58 2.90 -8.05 9.02
C ILE A 58 2.30 -8.42 7.67
N GLU A 59 1.00 -8.23 7.56
CA GLU A 59 0.27 -8.32 6.31
C GLU A 59 -0.28 -6.93 5.98
N ILE A 60 -0.03 -6.46 4.76
CA ILE A 60 -0.59 -5.21 4.25
C ILE A 60 -1.45 -5.57 3.05
N LYS A 61 -2.72 -5.20 3.09
CA LYS A 61 -3.65 -5.36 1.96
C LYS A 61 -4.03 -3.99 1.45
N ALA A 62 -4.08 -3.83 0.14
CA ALA A 62 -4.52 -2.62 -0.53
C ALA A 62 -5.67 -2.96 -1.48
N GLU A 63 -6.70 -2.12 -1.49
CA GLU A 63 -7.89 -2.26 -2.31
C GLU A 63 -8.21 -0.91 -2.95
N ALA A 64 -8.31 -0.87 -4.28
CA ALA A 64 -8.73 0.33 -4.99
C ALA A 64 -10.24 0.53 -4.78
N LEU A 65 -10.61 1.66 -4.18
CA LEU A 65 -12.01 2.01 -3.92
C LEU A 65 -12.69 2.63 -5.15
N GLY A 66 -11.91 3.21 -6.06
CA GLY A 66 -12.45 3.80 -7.28
C GLY A 66 -11.51 4.78 -7.96
N PHE A 67 -11.92 5.19 -9.16
CA PHE A 67 -11.21 6.12 -10.03
C PHE A 67 -12.10 7.32 -10.34
N VAL A 68 -11.53 8.52 -10.30
CA VAL A 68 -12.20 9.76 -10.72
C VAL A 68 -11.23 10.53 -11.60
N LYS A 69 -11.47 10.53 -12.91
CA LYS A 69 -10.53 11.07 -13.91
C LYS A 69 -9.14 10.43 -13.72
N ASN A 70 -8.13 11.24 -13.47
CA ASN A 70 -6.74 10.82 -13.31
C ASN A 70 -6.37 10.61 -11.84
N PHE A 71 -7.35 10.39 -10.97
CA PHE A 71 -7.13 10.10 -9.55
C PHE A 71 -7.69 8.74 -9.19
N ALA A 72 -6.98 8.04 -8.33
CA ALA A 72 -7.44 6.78 -7.74
C ALA A 72 -7.35 6.86 -6.22
N THR A 73 -8.31 6.23 -5.55
CA THR A 73 -8.31 6.12 -4.09
C THR A 73 -8.10 4.66 -3.70
N VAL A 74 -7.20 4.42 -2.74
CA VAL A 74 -6.85 3.09 -2.23
C VAL A 74 -7.09 3.06 -0.72
N GLU A 75 -7.83 2.06 -0.26
CA GLU A 75 -7.85 1.70 1.16
C GLU A 75 -6.77 0.65 1.44
N ILE A 76 -6.02 0.86 2.51
CA ILE A 76 -4.91 0.00 2.91
C ILE A 76 -5.15 -0.46 4.34
N THR A 77 -5.17 -1.76 4.57
CA THR A 77 -5.31 -2.37 5.90
C THR A 77 -4.01 -3.06 6.29
N ILE A 78 -3.45 -2.69 7.44
CA ILE A 78 -2.27 -3.36 8.02
C ILE A 78 -2.70 -4.25 9.18
N SER A 79 -2.25 -5.50 9.16
CA SER A 79 -2.46 -6.48 10.23
C SER A 79 -1.14 -7.05 10.73
N VAL A 80 -1.03 -7.26 12.03
CA VAL A 80 0.08 -8.04 12.62
C VAL A 80 -0.35 -9.50 12.66
N ILE A 81 0.52 -10.39 12.18
CA ILE A 81 0.31 -11.83 12.19
C ILE A 81 1.16 -12.42 13.32
N GLY A 82 0.49 -12.94 14.34
CA GLY A 82 1.08 -13.78 15.40
C GLY A 82 0.23 -15.03 15.58
N SER A 83 -0.06 -15.43 16.81
CA SER A 83 -1.02 -16.52 17.08
C SER A 83 -2.43 -16.26 16.52
N LYS A 84 -2.80 -14.98 16.35
CA LYS A 84 -4.01 -14.53 15.66
C LYS A 84 -3.71 -13.29 14.81
N ARG A 85 -4.40 -13.16 13.68
CA ARG A 85 -4.39 -11.96 12.84
C ARG A 85 -5.10 -10.82 13.56
N ARG A 86 -4.44 -9.67 13.69
CA ARG A 86 -4.99 -8.48 14.37
C ARG A 86 -4.78 -7.23 13.52
N LYS A 87 -5.87 -6.56 13.17
CA LYS A 87 -5.84 -5.26 12.46
C LYS A 87 -5.14 -4.22 13.33
N ALA A 88 -4.11 -3.59 12.78
CA ALA A 88 -3.23 -2.69 13.50
C ALA A 88 -3.35 -1.23 13.04
N ALA A 89 -3.53 -1.01 11.74
CA ALA A 89 -3.75 0.31 11.18
C ALA A 89 -4.59 0.23 9.89
N THR A 90 -5.13 1.37 9.50
CA THR A 90 -5.73 1.62 8.18
C THR A 90 -5.13 2.88 7.59
N ALA A 91 -5.09 2.94 6.27
CA ALA A 91 -4.79 4.16 5.55
C ALA A 91 -5.73 4.31 4.36
N LEU A 92 -5.97 5.56 3.99
CA LEU A 92 -6.65 5.95 2.78
C LEU A 92 -5.67 6.85 2.01
N ALA A 93 -5.29 6.42 0.82
CA ALA A 93 -4.39 7.15 -0.05
C ALA A 93 -5.12 7.56 -1.33
N THR A 94 -4.90 8.78 -1.76
CA THR A 94 -5.29 9.26 -3.09
C THR A 94 -4.02 9.46 -3.91
N ALA A 95 -4.01 8.93 -5.12
CA ALA A 95 -2.91 9.05 -6.05
C ALA A 95 -3.36 9.70 -7.36
N TYR A 96 -2.51 10.56 -7.91
CA TYR A 96 -2.61 11.06 -9.27
C TYR A 96 -1.90 10.10 -10.24
N LEU A 97 -2.60 9.76 -11.32
CA LEU A 97 -2.15 8.85 -12.37
C LEU A 97 -1.77 9.67 -13.60
N ARG A 98 -0.49 9.99 -13.75
CA ARG A 98 -0.01 10.71 -14.93
C ARG A 98 0.10 9.76 -16.11
N GLY A 99 -0.53 10.14 -17.22
CA GLY A 99 -0.61 9.30 -18.43
C GLY A 99 -1.80 8.35 -18.43
N PHE A 100 -2.61 8.33 -17.36
CA PHE A 100 -3.92 7.71 -17.40
C PHE A 100 -4.90 8.68 -18.07
N ASP A 101 -5.53 8.22 -19.15
CA ASP A 101 -6.61 8.94 -19.81
C ASP A 101 -7.91 8.28 -19.34
N GLY A 102 -8.60 8.89 -18.37
CA GLY A 102 -9.73 8.29 -17.65
C GLY A 102 -10.93 7.85 -18.51
N ASP A 103 -10.86 8.10 -19.82
CA ASP A 103 -11.87 7.74 -20.83
C ASP A 103 -11.39 6.70 -21.87
N LYS A 104 -10.11 6.27 -21.86
CA LYS A 104 -9.56 5.29 -22.82
C LYS A 104 -8.49 4.39 -22.18
N PRO A 105 -8.49 3.07 -22.45
CA PRO A 105 -7.29 2.28 -22.20
C PRO A 105 -6.15 2.90 -23.01
N ALA A 106 -5.09 3.37 -22.35
CA ALA A 106 -3.94 3.93 -23.03
C ALA A 106 -3.25 2.81 -23.81
N PHE A 107 -3.62 2.71 -25.09
CA PHE A 107 -2.88 1.94 -26.07
C PHE A 107 -1.48 2.51 -26.15
N PHE A 108 -0.49 1.66 -25.93
CA PHE A 108 0.89 1.88 -26.35
C PHE A 108 0.89 2.18 -27.85
N ASN A 109 0.87 3.45 -28.21
CA ASN A 109 1.35 3.88 -29.51
C ASN A 109 2.52 4.83 -29.27
N GLU A 110 3.70 4.28 -29.57
CA GLU A 110 4.85 4.96 -30.16
C GLU A 110 5.48 6.08 -29.33
N THR A 111 6.54 5.75 -28.58
CA THR A 111 7.93 6.17 -28.86
C THR A 111 8.80 5.93 -27.62
N CYS A 112 9.48 4.77 -27.58
CA CYS A 112 10.82 4.74 -27.02
C CYS A 112 11.75 5.27 -28.12
N GLY A 113 11.91 6.60 -28.15
CA GLY A 113 12.99 7.30 -28.84
C GLY A 113 14.02 7.75 -27.82
#